data_AF-A0A1K0GMZ5-F1
#
_entry.id   AF-A0A1K0GMZ5-F1
#
_cell.length_a   1.000
_cell.length_b   1.000
_cell.length_c   1.000
_cell.angle_alpha   90.00
_cell.angle_beta   90.00
_cell.angle_gamma   90.00
#
_symmetry.space_group_name_H-M   'P 1'
#
loop_
_entity.id
_entity.type
_entity.pdbx_description
1 polymer ?
#
loop_
_entity_poly.entity_id
_entity_poly.type
_entity_poly.pdbx_seq_one_letter_code
_entity_poly.pdbx_strand_id
1 'polypeptide(L)'
;MASVAEVRAAVDAALHQVTEGQAAIQAAREKLGEAQQSLAAALDGSANDAVGAAHASLAQADQQLEDCLGATLLAVEQAQIYTATL
;
A
#
# COMPACT_ATOMS: atom_id res chain seq x y z
N MET A 1 -22.71 26.11 -1.44
CA MET A 1 -21.64 25.74 -2.40
C MET A 1 -20.34 25.82 -1.62
N ALA A 2 -19.56 24.73 -1.56
CA ALA A 2 -18.25 24.78 -0.92
C ALA A 2 -17.39 25.81 -1.65
N SER A 3 -16.74 26.69 -0.89
CA SER A 3 -15.78 27.64 -1.45
C SER A 3 -14.55 26.91 -1.97
N VAL A 4 -13.82 27.53 -2.91
CA VAL A 4 -12.54 26.99 -3.43
C VAL A 4 -11.54 26.71 -2.29
N ALA A 5 -11.57 27.53 -1.24
CA ALA A 5 -10.75 27.34 -0.04
C ALA A 5 -11.14 26.07 0.75
N GLU A 6 -12.43 25.78 0.90
CA GLU A 6 -12.90 24.55 1.55
C GLU A 6 -12.57 23.31 0.72
N VAL A 7 -12.66 23.39 -0.61
CA VAL A 7 -12.27 22.29 -1.50
C VAL A 7 -10.77 22.02 -1.41
N ARG A 8 -9.92 23.07 -1.44
CA ARG A 8 -8.47 22.93 -1.27
C ARG A 8 -8.11 22.31 0.09
N ALA A 9 -8.72 22.78 1.18
CA ALA A 9 -8.46 22.25 2.52
C ALA A 9 -8.88 20.77 2.65
N ALA A 10 -9.98 20.36 2.02
CA ALA A 10 -10.42 18.96 1.98
C ALA A 10 -9.47 18.09 1.16
N VAL A 11 -8.94 18.60 0.04
CA VAL A 11 -7.94 17.89 -0.76
C VAL A 11 -6.62 17.74 -0.01
N ASP A 12 -6.14 18.79 0.67
CA ASP A 12 -4.92 18.73 1.48
C ASP A 12 -5.04 17.70 2.61
N ALA A 13 -6.20 17.63 3.28
CA ALA A 13 -6.47 16.62 4.31
C ALA A 13 -6.50 15.19 3.73
N ALA A 14 -7.12 15.00 2.55
CA ALA A 14 -7.14 13.72 1.86
C ALA A 14 -5.73 13.28 1.41
N LEU A 15 -4.93 14.21 0.90
CA LEU A 15 -3.54 13.97 0.51
C LEU A 15 -2.70 13.53 1.72
N HIS A 16 -2.87 14.19 2.87
CA HIS A 16 -2.19 13.80 4.11
C HIS A 16 -2.54 12.36 4.52
N GLN A 17 -3.83 12.03 4.52
CA GLN A 17 -4.31 10.69 4.86
C GLN A 17 -3.79 9.61 3.88
N VAL A 18 -3.68 9.94 2.58
CA VAL A 18 -3.10 9.02 1.60
C VAL A 18 -1.60 8.82 1.86
N THR A 19 -0.85 9.87 2.17
CA THR A 19 0.58 9.75 2.51
C THR A 19 0.80 8.86 3.75
N GLU A 20 -0.02 9.01 4.79
CA GLU A 20 0.01 8.12 5.95
C GLU A 20 -0.31 6.67 5.58
N GLY A 21 -1.31 6.47 4.71
CA GLY A 21 -1.66 5.16 4.17
C GLY A 21 -0.53 4.52 3.36
N GLN A 22 0.18 5.29 2.55
CA GLN A 22 1.33 4.81 1.77
C GLN A 22 2.47 4.35 2.70
N ALA A 23 2.76 5.11 3.75
CA ALA A 23 3.76 4.71 4.76
C ALA A 23 3.35 3.42 5.49
N ALA A 24 2.07 3.27 5.84
CA ALA A 24 1.54 2.06 6.45
C ALA A 24 1.63 0.84 5.50
N ILE A 25 1.33 1.02 4.21
CA ILE A 25 1.49 -0.01 3.18
C ILE A 25 2.96 -0.43 3.06
N GLN A 26 3.89 0.52 3.02
CA GLN A 26 5.33 0.25 2.95
C GLN A 26 5.79 -0.61 4.14
N ALA A 27 5.40 -0.23 5.36
CA ALA A 27 5.73 -0.97 6.58
C ALA A 27 5.06 -2.37 6.63
N ALA A 28 3.86 -2.51 6.05
CA ALA A 28 3.21 -3.81 5.92
C ALA A 28 4.00 -4.72 4.98
N ARG A 29 4.48 -4.20 3.84
CA ARG A 29 5.31 -4.94 2.88
C ARG A 29 6.63 -5.40 3.47
N GLU A 30 7.32 -4.56 4.25
CA GLU A 30 8.56 -4.95 4.94
C GLU A 30 8.34 -6.17 5.86
N LYS A 31 7.30 -6.12 6.70
CA LYS A 31 6.92 -7.25 7.57
C LYS A 31 6.52 -8.49 6.77
N LEU A 32 5.89 -8.29 5.61
CA LEU A 32 5.48 -9.36 4.72
C LEU A 32 6.71 -10.06 4.12
N GLY A 33 7.73 -9.30 3.71
CA GLY A 33 9.02 -9.83 3.26
C GLY A 33 9.75 -10.61 4.36
N GLU A 34 9.79 -10.10 5.60
CA GLU A 34 10.35 -10.81 6.75
C GLU A 34 9.61 -12.14 7.03
N ALA A 35 8.28 -12.11 6.94
CA ALA A 35 7.44 -13.30 7.11
C ALA A 35 7.69 -14.32 5.99
N GLN A 36 7.78 -13.90 4.73
CA GLN A 36 8.12 -14.77 3.61
C GLN A 36 9.50 -15.40 3.77
N GLN A 37 10.50 -14.64 4.21
CA GLN A 37 11.85 -15.14 4.42
C GLN A 37 11.91 -16.16 5.58
N SER A 38 11.20 -15.88 6.68
CA SER A 38 11.06 -16.82 7.80
C SER A 38 10.32 -18.10 7.39
N LEU A 39 9.29 -17.96 6.56
CA LEU A 39 8.49 -19.06 6.04
C LEU A 39 9.30 -19.94 5.06
N ALA A 40 10.12 -19.33 4.20
CA ALA A 40 11.02 -20.03 3.29
C ALA A 40 12.07 -20.83 4.05
N ALA A 41 12.66 -20.28 5.12
CA ALA A 41 13.57 -21.00 6.00
C ALA A 41 12.90 -22.18 6.72
N ALA A 42 11.61 -22.07 7.06
CA ALA A 42 10.84 -23.17 7.63
C ALA A 42 10.50 -24.26 6.58
N LEU A 43 10.25 -23.87 5.32
CA LEU A 43 10.00 -24.76 4.18
C LEU A 43 11.21 -25.64 3.84
N ASP A 44 12.42 -25.12 3.95
CA ASP A 44 13.67 -25.84 3.60
C ASP A 44 13.92 -27.07 4.49
N GLY A 45 13.15 -27.24 5.59
CA GLY A 45 13.14 -28.43 6.44
C GLY A 45 11.79 -29.15 6.53
N SER A 46 10.73 -28.66 5.89
CA SER A 46 9.34 -29.11 6.11
C SER A 46 8.58 -29.34 4.80
N ALA A 47 8.27 -30.60 4.48
CA ALA A 47 7.47 -31.02 3.32
C ALA A 47 5.95 -30.77 3.51
N ASN A 48 5.57 -29.54 3.85
CA ASN A 48 4.21 -29.23 4.30
C ASN A 48 3.52 -28.26 3.32
N ASP A 49 2.54 -28.76 2.58
CA ASP A 49 1.79 -28.01 1.55
C ASP A 49 1.13 -26.73 2.10
N ALA A 50 0.79 -26.70 3.40
CA ALA A 50 0.24 -25.54 4.06
C ALA A 50 1.22 -24.34 4.07
N VAL A 51 2.52 -24.61 4.14
CA VAL A 51 3.57 -23.59 4.16
C VAL A 51 3.78 -23.02 2.75
N GLY A 52 3.70 -23.87 1.71
CA GLY A 52 3.68 -23.43 0.31
C GLY A 52 2.45 -22.58 -0.03
N ALA A 53 1.26 -22.97 0.45
CA ALA A 53 0.04 -22.18 0.28
C ALA A 53 0.14 -20.81 0.99
N ALA A 54 0.67 -20.78 2.21
CA ALA A 54 0.91 -19.53 2.93
C ALA A 54 1.91 -18.62 2.19
N HIS A 55 2.97 -19.19 1.60
CA HIS A 55 3.92 -18.42 0.80
C HIS A 55 3.27 -17.81 -0.45
N ALA A 56 2.44 -18.58 -1.16
CA ALA A 56 1.69 -18.08 -2.31
C ALA A 56 0.69 -16.97 -1.93
N SER A 57 -0.04 -17.12 -0.82
CA SER A 57 -0.94 -16.08 -0.32
C SER A 57 -0.20 -14.81 0.11
N LEU A 58 0.99 -14.94 0.71
CA LEU A 58 1.85 -13.81 1.05
C LEU A 58 2.33 -13.08 -0.21
N ALA A 59 2.83 -13.81 -1.20
CA ALA A 59 3.26 -13.21 -2.47
C ALA A 59 2.12 -12.47 -3.18
N GLN A 60 0.90 -13.03 -3.15
CA GLN A 60 -0.28 -12.37 -3.69
C GLN A 60 -0.64 -11.10 -2.91
N ALA A 61 -0.56 -11.13 -1.59
CA ALA A 61 -0.82 -9.97 -0.75
C ALA A 61 0.21 -8.85 -0.99
N ASP A 62 1.49 -9.18 -1.19
CA ASP A 62 2.53 -8.19 -1.51
C ASP A 62 2.25 -7.50 -2.86
N GLN A 63 1.86 -8.27 -3.88
CA GLN A 63 1.48 -7.71 -5.19
C GLN A 63 0.27 -6.77 -5.08
N GLN A 64 -0.75 -7.15 -4.32
CA GLN A 64 -1.93 -6.29 -4.10
C GLN A 64 -1.58 -4.99 -3.37
N LEU A 65 -0.65 -5.05 -2.41
CA LEU A 65 -0.14 -3.86 -1.73
C LEU A 65 0.65 -2.96 -2.68
N GLU A 66 1.43 -3.53 -3.60
CA GLU A 66 2.13 -2.77 -4.63
C GLU A 66 1.18 -2.08 -5.61
N ASP A 67 0.17 -2.79 -6.10
CA ASP A 67 -0.86 -2.23 -7.00
C ASP A 67 -1.64 -1.09 -6.29
N CYS A 68 -1.97 -1.29 -5.01
CA CYS A 68 -2.64 -0.27 -4.19
C CYS A 68 -1.74 0.97 -4.00
N LEU A 69 -0.45 0.78 -3.74
CA LEU A 69 0.52 1.87 -3.62
C LEU A 69 0.61 2.66 -4.94
N GLY A 70 0.68 1.98 -6.09
CA GLY A 70 0.70 2.62 -7.40
C GLY A 70 -0.58 3.43 -7.67
N ALA A 71 -1.75 2.87 -7.37
CA ALA A 71 -3.02 3.56 -7.54
C ALA A 71 -3.15 4.81 -6.66
N THR A 72 -2.68 4.73 -5.41
CA THR A 72 -2.69 5.88 -4.49
C THR A 72 -1.72 6.99 -4.93
N LEU A 73 -0.55 6.64 -5.48
CA LEU A 73 0.39 7.63 -6.04
C LEU A 73 -0.24 8.39 -7.21
N LEU A 74 -0.89 7.70 -8.13
CA LEU A 74 -1.59 8.33 -9.26
C LEU A 74 -2.74 9.21 -8.77
N ALA A 75 -3.51 8.77 -7.77
CA ALA A 75 -4.58 9.58 -7.20
C ALA A 75 -4.05 10.86 -6.54
N VAL A 76 -2.91 10.78 -5.84
CA VAL A 76 -2.21 11.95 -5.26
C VAL A 76 -1.75 12.91 -6.33
N GLU A 77 -1.13 12.41 -7.39
CA GLU A 77 -0.65 13.25 -8.51
C GLU A 77 -1.83 14.00 -9.16
N GLN A 78 -2.94 13.32 -9.43
CA GLN A 78 -4.15 13.94 -9.99
C GLN A 78 -4.76 14.99 -9.04
N ALA A 79 -4.78 14.71 -7.74
CA ALA A 79 -5.26 15.67 -6.74
C ALA A 79 -4.37 16.92 -6.64
N GLN A 80 -3.05 16.77 -6.76
CA GLN A 80 -2.10 17.89 -6.80
C GLN A 80 -2.29 18.74 -8.07
N ILE A 81 -2.43 18.11 -9.24
CA ILE A 81 -2.72 18.81 -10.50
C ILE A 81 -4.02 19.59 -10.39
N TYR A 82 -5.08 18.97 -9.90
CA TYR A 82 -6.39 19.63 -9.71
C TYR A 82 -6.28 20.85 -8.78
N THR A 83 -5.58 20.70 -7.66
CA THR A 83 -5.38 21.78 -6.67
C THR A 83 -4.50 22.94 -7.19
N ALA A 84 -3.59 22.65 -8.13
CA ALA A 84 -2.80 23.68 -8.81
C ALA A 84 -3.60 24.46 -9.86
N THR A 85 -4.71 23.89 -10.35
CA THR A 85 -5.61 24.52 -11.33
C THR A 85 -6.81 25.25 -10.70
N LEU A 86 -7.02 25.09 -9.39
CA LEU A 86 -8.02 25.81 -8.58
C LEU A 86 -7.51 27.20 -8.15
#